data_AF-A0AAW4XRX1-F1
#
_entry.id   AF-A0AAW4XRX1-F1
#
_cell.length_a   1.000
_cell.length_b   1.000
_cell.length_c   1.000
_cell.angle_alpha   90.00
_cell.angle_beta   90.00
_cell.angle_gamma   90.00
#
_symmetry.space_group_name_H-M   'P 1'
#
loop_
_entity.id
_entity.type
_entity.pdbx_description
1 polymer ?
#
loop_
_entity_poly.entity_id
_entity_poly.type
_entity_poly.pdbx_seq_one_letter_code
_entity_poly.pdbx_strand_id
1 'polypeptide(L)' 'IMAFPALTSGTIVDLIAEFCRRYPQARVRFSELEREDNLESLIRDGHCEFAVAHLPLEAGEGLEIVELGEQEYRL' A
#
# COMPACT_ATOMS: atom_id res chain seq x y z
N ILE A 1 -5.17 4.76 0.20
CA ILE A 1 -4.23 3.61 0.28
C ILE A 1 -4.94 2.38 -0.25
N MET A 2 -4.37 1.72 -1.26
CA MET A 2 -4.82 0.41 -1.74
C MET A 2 -3.75 -0.63 -1.43
N ALA A 3 -4.12 -1.80 -0.95
CA ALA A 3 -3.17 -2.85 -0.60
C ALA A 3 -3.61 -4.22 -1.10
N PHE A 4 -2.65 -5.02 -1.56
CA PHE A 4 -2.90 -6.40 -1.95
C PHE A 4 -3.49 -7.19 -0.75
N PRO A 5 -4.44 -8.13 -0.96
CA PRO A 5 -5.20 -8.74 0.13
C PRO A 5 -4.33 -9.39 1.22
N ALA A 6 -3.26 -10.08 0.83
CA ALA A 6 -2.33 -10.73 1.75
C ALA A 6 -1.62 -9.73 2.69
N LEU A 7 -1.58 -8.45 2.30
CA LEU A 7 -0.95 -7.39 3.07
C LEU A 7 -1.94 -6.59 3.90
N THR A 8 -3.24 -6.90 3.89
CA THR A 8 -4.26 -6.17 4.68
C THR A 8 -4.22 -6.45 6.18
N SER A 9 -3.11 -7.00 6.68
CA SER A 9 -2.84 -7.28 8.09
C SER A 9 -1.37 -7.03 8.43
N GLY A 10 -1.03 -6.98 9.71
CA GLY A 10 0.35 -6.78 10.18
C GLY A 10 0.85 -5.35 9.96
N THR A 11 2.09 -5.21 9.48
CA THR A 11 2.87 -3.95 9.50
C THR A 11 2.14 -2.74 8.93
N ILE A 12 1.46 -2.87 7.78
CA ILE A 12 0.76 -1.72 7.17
C ILE A 12 -0.42 -1.25 8.02
N VAL A 13 -1.13 -2.17 8.68
CA VAL A 13 -2.27 -1.84 9.55
C VAL A 13 -1.77 -1.14 10.81
N ASP A 14 -0.65 -1.60 11.37
CA ASP A 14 -0.02 -0.96 12.54
C ASP A 14 0.44 0.47 12.24
N LEU A 15 1.05 0.68 11.06
CA LEU A 15 1.44 2.01 10.59
C LEU A 15 0.24 2.93 10.37
N ILE A 16 -0.83 2.44 9.72
CA ILE A 16 -2.07 3.20 9.54
C ILE A 16 -2.68 3.55 10.92
N ALA A 17 -2.70 2.61 11.85
CA ALA A 17 -3.25 2.83 13.19
C ALA A 17 -2.42 3.87 13.98
N GLU A 18 -1.10 3.81 13.92
CA GLU A 18 -0.22 4.83 14.51
C GLU A 18 -0.45 6.20 13.87
N PHE A 19 -0.50 6.27 12.55
CA PHE A 19 -0.77 7.51 11.83
C PHE A 19 -2.11 8.13 12.23
N CYS A 20 -3.19 7.35 12.27
CA CYS A 20 -4.50 7.81 12.70
C CYS A 20 -4.52 8.30 14.16
N ARG A 21 -3.77 7.66 15.07
CA ARG A 21 -3.62 8.13 16.46
C ARG A 21 -2.87 9.45 16.54
N ARG A 22 -1.81 9.60 15.72
CA ARG A 22 -0.98 10.80 15.70
C ARG A 22 -1.67 11.99 15.04
N TYR A 23 -2.53 11.73 14.06
CA TYR A 23 -3.22 12.74 13.27
C TYR A 23 -4.74 12.47 13.22
N PRO A 24 -5.49 12.75 14.30
CA PRO A 24 -6.91 12.38 14.38
C PRO A 24 -7.84 13.07 13.36
N GLN A 25 -7.39 14.16 12.74
CA GLN A 25 -8.14 14.88 11.71
C GLN A 25 -7.90 14.33 10.30
N ALA A 26 -6.87 13.50 10.10
CA ALA A 26 -6.59 12.91 8.81
C ALA A 26 -7.64 11.84 8.48
N ARG A 27 -8.14 11.86 7.24
CA ARG A 27 -9.05 10.83 6.74
C ARG A 27 -8.24 9.82 5.93
N VAL A 28 -8.15 8.59 6.44
CA VAL A 28 -7.47 7.50 5.72
C VAL A 28 -8.52 6.58 5.11
N ARG A 29 -8.46 6.41 3.79
CA ARG A 29 -9.19 5.34 3.08
C ARG A 29 -8.23 4.19 2.82
N PHE A 30 -8.56 3.04 3.38
CA PHE A 30 -7.85 1.78 3.17
C PHE A 30 -8.77 0.83 2.40
N SER A 31 -8.30 0.31 1.28
CA SER A 31 -9.10 -0.51 0.37
C SER A 31 -8.24 -1.60 -0.25
N GLU A 32 -8.89 -2.63 -0.79
CA GLU A 32 -8.22 -3.73 -1.45
C GLU A 32 -7.69 -3.33 -2.83
N LEU A 33 -6.54 -3.87 -3.18
CA LEU A 33 -5.96 -3.82 -4.51
C LEU A 33 -6.26 -5.14 -5.22
N GLU A 34 -7.17 -5.12 -6.19
CA GLU A 34 -7.60 -6.34 -6.89
C GLU A 34 -6.51 -6.93 -7.81
N ARG A 35 -5.69 -6.06 -8.42
CA ARG A 35 -4.63 -6.43 -9.37
C ARG A 35 -3.43 -5.51 -9.24
N GLU A 36 -2.24 -6.07 -9.40
CA GLU A 36 -0.96 -5.33 -9.31
C GLU A 36 -0.43 -4.88 -10.67
N ASP A 37 -1.06 -5.27 -11.77
CA ASP A 37 -0.57 -5.04 -13.13
C ASP A 37 -0.61 -3.57 -13.59
N ASN A 38 -1.37 -2.69 -12.92
CA ASN A 38 -1.51 -1.27 -13.28
C ASN A 38 -1.42 -0.32 -12.08
N LEU A 39 -0.55 -0.65 -11.12
CA LEU A 39 -0.34 0.14 -9.90
C LEU A 39 -0.01 1.62 -10.17
N GLU A 40 0.85 1.87 -11.16
CA GLU A 40 1.26 3.21 -11.55
C GLU A 40 0.07 4.06 -12.03
N SER A 41 -0.80 3.49 -12.87
CA SER A 41 -2.01 4.16 -13.34
C SER A 41 -2.98 4.46 -12.20
N LEU A 42 -3.15 3.53 -11.24
CA LEU A 42 -4.01 3.76 -10.07
C LEU A 42 -3.59 4.97 -9.25
N ILE A 43 -2.28 5.22 -9.14
CA ILE A 43 -1.76 6.40 -8.44
C ILE A 43 -1.94 7.65 -9.31
N ARG A 44 -1.50 7.59 -10.58
CA ARG A 44 -1.54 8.76 -11.49
C ARG A 44 -2.94 9.26 -11.81
N ASP A 45 -3.90 8.35 -11.91
CA ASP A 45 -5.30 8.68 -12.16
C ASP A 45 -6.04 9.12 -10.87
N GLY A 46 -5.33 9.16 -9.73
CA GLY A 46 -5.87 9.63 -8.46
C GLY A 46 -6.81 8.65 -7.76
N HIS A 47 -6.78 7.36 -8.13
CA HIS A 47 -7.57 6.34 -7.44
C HIS A 47 -7.05 6.05 -6.03
N CYS A 48 -5.74 6.25 -5.79
CA CYS A 48 -5.13 6.20 -4.47
C CYS A 48 -3.84 7.04 -4.40
N GLU A 49 -3.45 7.44 -3.19
CA GLU A 49 -2.20 8.17 -2.94
C GLU A 49 -1.01 7.22 -2.72
N PHE A 50 -1.28 6.01 -2.23
CA PHE A 50 -0.30 4.96 -1.98
C PHE A 50 -0.88 3.62 -2.37
N ALA A 51 -0.04 2.78 -2.96
CA ALA A 51 -0.35 1.41 -3.26
C ALA A 51 0.70 0.47 -2.65
N VAL A 52 0.24 -0.67 -2.13
CA VAL A 52 1.09 -1.64 -1.43
C VAL A 52 0.97 -2.99 -2.15
N ALA A 53 2.08 -3.43 -2.74
CA ALA A 53 2.18 -4.67 -3.51
C ALA A 53 2.96 -5.74 -2.74
N HIS A 54 2.67 -7.01 -3.02
CA HIS A 54 3.36 -8.15 -2.41
C HIS A 54 4.56 -8.63 -3.23
N LEU A 55 4.66 -8.25 -4.49
CA LEU A 55 5.80 -8.52 -5.36
C LEU A 55 6.69 -7.29 -5.50
N PRO A 56 8.01 -7.48 -5.73
CA PRO A 56 8.90 -6.40 -6.12
C PRO A 56 8.33 -5.66 -7.33
N LEU A 57 8.28 -4.35 -7.24
CA LEU A 57 7.88 -3.46 -8.33
C LEU A 57 9.12 -2.84 -8.96
N GLU A 58 9.06 -2.58 -10.26
CA GLU A 58 10.00 -1.67 -10.90
C GLU A 58 9.51 -0.23 -10.70
N ALA A 59 10.41 0.68 -10.34
CA ALA A 59 10.06 2.07 -10.13
C ALA A 59 9.63 2.70 -11.47
N GLY A 60 8.33 2.96 -11.62
CA GLY A 60 7.80 3.79 -12.69
C GLY A 60 8.33 5.23 -12.57
N GLU A 61 8.35 5.96 -13.68
CA GLU A 61 8.91 7.32 -13.71
C GLU A 61 8.20 8.24 -12.70
N GLY A 62 8.97 8.80 -11.76
CA GLY A 62 8.44 9.70 -10.75
C GLY A 62 7.69 9.02 -9.59
N LEU A 63 7.76 7.70 -9.46
CA LEU A 63 7.28 6.97 -8.28
C LEU A 63 8.45 6.53 -7.40
N GLU A 64 8.29 6.68 -6.10
CA GLU A 64 9.21 6.15 -5.09
C GLU A 64 8.71 4.80 -4.58
N ILE A 65 9.62 3.84 -4.46
CA ILE A 65 9.34 2.53 -3.85
C ILE A 65 10.00 2.50 -2.48
N VAL A 66 9.20 2.22 -1.46
CA VAL A 66 9.65 1.99 -0.09
C VAL A 66 9.36 0.55 0.28
N GLU A 67 10.39 -0.22 0.60
CA GLU A 67 10.25 -1.57 1.09
C GLU A 67 9.75 -1.56 2.54
N LEU A 68 8.61 -2.19 2.80
CA LEU A 68 8.04 -2.29 4.16
C LEU A 68 8.50 -3.55 4.90
N GLY A 69 9.06 -4.51 4.18
CA GLY A 69 9.58 -5.78 4.69
C GLY A 69 9.27 -6.95 3.76
N GLU A 70 9.61 -8.15 4.24
CA GLU A 70 9.45 -9.40 3.50
C GLU A 70 8.42 -10.31 4.20
N GLN A 71 7.67 -11.08 3.42
CA GLN A 71 6.79 -12.14 3.93
C GLN A 71 7.22 -13.48 3.35
N GLU A 72 7.60 -14.40 4.23
CA GLU A 72 7.81 -15.80 3.85
C GLU A 72 6.47 -16.51 3.74
N TYR A 73 6.15 -16.99 2.53
CA TYR A 73 5.06 -17.94 2.36
C TYR A 73 5.48 -19.30 2.94
N ARG A 74 4.85 -19.68 4.06
CA ARG A 74 5.02 -21.00 4.68
C ARG A 74 3.84 -21.88 4.29
N LEU A 75 4.14 -23.03 3.69
CA LEU A 75 3.20 -24.11 3.40
C LEU A 75 3.03 -25.04 4.62
#